data_AF-A0A157STT6-F1
#
_entry.id   AF-A0A157STT6-F1
#
_cell.length_a   1.000
_cell.length_b   1.000
_cell.length_c   1.000
_cell.angle_alpha   90.00
_cell.angle_beta   90.00
_cell.angle_gamma   90.00
#
_symmetry.space_group_name_H-M   'P 1'
#
loop_
_entity.id
_entity.type
_entity.pdbx_description
1 polymer ?
#
loop_
_entity_poly.entity_id
_entity_poly.type
_entity_poly.pdbx_seq_one_letter_code
_entity_poly.pdbx_strand_id
1 'polypeptide(L)'
;MRLFKTRPAAVTRRVPREDEFPPGSTFHIKEFDVPLVHVPGQGWFNWFGGAPRAYDINGLKLGNNWPAQDFQEWATLVRDSLP
;
A
#
# COMPACT_ATOMS: atom_id res chain seq x y z
N MET A 1 29.01 -5.71 23.52
CA MET A 1 28.22 -5.06 22.44
C MET A 1 26.97 -5.90 22.20
N ARG A 2 25.78 -5.48 22.67
CA ARG A 2 24.52 -6.22 22.47
C ARG A 2 23.85 -5.69 21.21
N LEU A 3 23.72 -6.53 20.19
CA LEU A 3 22.86 -6.26 19.05
C LEU A 3 21.40 -6.32 19.53
N PHE A 4 20.79 -5.16 19.75
CA PHE A 4 19.34 -5.07 19.86
C PHE A 4 18.78 -5.26 18.45
N LYS A 5 18.39 -6.50 18.13
CA LYS A 5 17.56 -6.78 16.96
C LYS A 5 16.17 -6.27 17.32
N THR A 6 15.88 -5.01 16.97
CA THR A 6 14.56 -4.42 17.17
C THR A 6 13.54 -5.33 16.48
N ARG A 7 12.60 -5.90 17.24
CA ARG A 7 11.47 -6.60 16.63
C ARG A 7 10.75 -5.58 15.73
N PRO A 8 10.44 -5.89 14.46
CA PRO A 8 9.61 -5.01 13.67
C PRO A 8 8.32 -4.77 14.45
N ALA A 9 7.92 -3.50 14.56
CA ALA A 9 6.66 -3.14 15.19
C ALA A 9 5.53 -3.97 14.56
N ALA A 10 4.57 -4.40 15.37
CA ALA A 10 3.41 -5.14 14.87
C ALA A 10 2.71 -4.28 13.79
N VAL A 11 2.63 -4.81 12.57
CA VAL A 11 1.95 -4.12 11.48
C VAL A 11 0.46 -4.06 11.84
N THR A 12 -0.02 -2.87 12.16
CA THR A 12 -1.41 -2.67 12.57
C THR A 12 -2.29 -2.73 11.33
N ARG A 13 -3.22 -3.69 11.28
CA ARG A 13 -4.20 -3.80 10.19
C ARG A 13 -5.26 -2.71 10.35
N ARG A 14 -5.29 -1.75 9.44
CA ARG A 14 -6.27 -0.65 9.43
C ARG A 14 -6.36 0.00 8.06
N VAL A 15 -7.36 0.86 7.89
CA VAL A 15 -7.34 1.88 6.84
C VAL A 15 -6.35 2.98 7.27
N PRO A 16 -5.31 3.28 6.47
CA PRO A 16 -4.38 4.37 6.79
C PRO A 16 -5.05 5.73 6.54
N ARG A 17 -4.44 6.80 7.04
CA ARG A 17 -4.76 8.18 6.63
C ARG A 17 -3.82 8.62 5.50
N GLU A 18 -4.29 9.55 4.67
CA GLU A 18 -3.48 10.09 3.57
C GLU A 18 -2.19 10.77 4.06
N ASP A 19 -2.25 11.44 5.22
CA ASP A 19 -1.13 12.15 5.85
C ASP A 19 -0.01 11.23 6.37
N GLU A 20 -0.21 9.92 6.34
CA GLU A 20 0.81 8.93 6.68
C GLU A 20 1.73 8.62 5.49
N PHE A 21 1.37 9.07 4.28
CA PHE A 21 2.17 8.88 3.07
C PHE A 21 2.98 10.15 2.77
N PRO A 22 4.27 10.02 2.38
CA PRO A 22 5.06 11.18 2.02
C PRO A 22 4.49 11.85 0.75
N PRO A 23 4.68 13.17 0.59
CA PRO A 23 4.30 13.88 -0.63
C PRO A 23 4.87 13.20 -1.88
N GLY A 24 4.06 13.11 -2.94
CA GLY A 24 4.42 12.44 -4.18
C GLY A 24 4.11 10.93 -4.20
N SER A 25 3.53 10.39 -3.13
CA SER A 25 2.96 9.04 -3.17
C SER A 25 1.80 8.98 -4.16
N THR A 26 1.74 7.91 -4.97
CA THR A 26 0.65 7.71 -5.93
C THR A 26 -0.13 6.44 -5.58
N PHE A 27 -1.45 6.56 -5.63
CA PHE A 27 -2.38 5.48 -5.31
C PHE A 27 -2.88 4.84 -6.60
N HIS A 28 -2.83 3.52 -6.66
CA HIS A 28 -3.19 2.73 -7.83
C HIS A 28 -4.11 1.59 -7.43
N ILE A 29 -4.96 1.20 -8.36
CA ILE A 29 -5.79 0.01 -8.26
C ILE A 29 -5.24 -0.97 -9.28
N LYS A 30 -4.87 -2.16 -8.82
CA LYS A 30 -4.56 -3.29 -9.68
C LYS A 30 -5.79 -4.19 -9.77
N GLU A 31 -5.97 -4.89 -10.90
CA GLU A 31 -7.00 -5.91 -11.13
C GLU A 31 -7.51 -6.61 -9.87
N PHE A 32 -8.82 -6.85 -9.80
CA PHE A 32 -9.51 -7.44 -8.65
C PHE A 32 -9.39 -6.57 -7.39
N ASP A 33 -9.49 -5.26 -7.55
CA ASP A 33 -9.57 -4.28 -6.46
C ASP A 33 -8.40 -4.36 -5.47
N VAL A 34 -7.18 -4.61 -5.98
CA VAL A 34 -5.98 -4.65 -5.15
C VAL A 34 -5.45 -3.22 -4.95
N PRO A 35 -5.49 -2.67 -3.71
CA PRO A 35 -5.01 -1.33 -3.43
C PRO A 35 -3.47 -1.31 -3.38
N LEU A 36 -2.85 -0.67 -4.36
CA LEU A 36 -1.40 -0.46 -4.44
C LEU A 36 -1.06 1.00 -4.17
N VAL A 37 0.07 1.24 -3.50
CA VAL A 37 0.65 2.58 -3.38
C VAL A 37 2.10 2.54 -3.81
N HIS A 38 2.51 3.53 -4.59
CA HIS A 38 3.91 3.79 -4.89
C HIS A 38 4.40 4.92 -3.99
N VAL A 39 5.39 4.63 -3.15
CA VAL A 39 5.98 5.59 -2.22
C VAL A 39 7.36 6.00 -2.75
N PRO A 40 7.59 7.30 -3.01
CA PRO A 40 8.87 7.80 -3.53
C PRO A 40 10.06 7.33 -2.68
N GLY A 41 11.07 6.77 -3.34
CA GLY A 41 12.27 6.25 -2.68
C GLY A 41 12.09 4.94 -1.89
N GLN A 42 10.89 4.40 -1.78
CA GLN A 42 10.60 3.14 -1.07
C GLN A 42 10.05 2.05 -1.98
N GLY A 43 9.35 2.41 -3.07
CA GLY A 43 8.80 1.47 -4.04
C GLY A 43 7.32 1.19 -3.84
N TRP A 44 6.87 0.01 -4.29
CA TRP A 44 5.46 -0.35 -4.36
C TRP A 44 5.02 -1.20 -3.17
N PHE A 45 3.82 -0.95 -2.67
CA PHE A 45 3.22 -1.71 -1.58
C PHE A 45 1.77 -2.08 -1.89
N ASN A 46 1.43 -3.34 -1.64
CA ASN A 46 0.06 -3.83 -1.59
C ASN A 46 -0.51 -3.65 -0.18
N TRP A 47 -1.68 -3.02 -0.09
CA TRP A 47 -2.38 -2.74 1.16
C TRP A 47 -3.62 -3.60 1.41
N PHE A 48 -3.87 -4.61 0.55
CA PHE A 48 -4.95 -5.57 0.75
C PHE A 48 -4.83 -6.23 2.13
N GLY A 49 -5.91 -6.17 2.92
CA GLY A 49 -5.95 -6.63 4.32
C GLY A 49 -5.45 -5.61 5.33
N GLY A 50 -5.33 -4.34 4.95
CA GLY A 50 -5.06 -3.21 5.86
C GLY A 50 -3.62 -3.10 6.34
N ALA A 51 -2.67 -3.78 5.71
CA ALA A 51 -1.27 -3.81 6.13
C ALA A 51 -0.35 -3.79 4.89
N PRO A 52 0.68 -2.93 4.85
CA PRO A 52 1.57 -2.84 3.71
C PRO A 52 2.39 -4.12 3.54
N ARG A 53 2.44 -4.61 2.30
CA ARG A 53 3.34 -5.68 1.86
C ARG A 53 4.10 -5.19 0.64
N ALA A 54 5.43 -5.34 0.63
CA ALA A 54 6.22 -4.99 -0.53
C ALA A 54 5.67 -5.69 -1.78
N TYR A 55 5.57 -4.95 -2.88
CA TYR A 55 5.02 -5.41 -4.14
C TYR A 55 6.07 -5.26 -5.24
N ASP A 56 6.26 -6.31 -6.04
CA ASP A 56 7.19 -6.29 -7.17
C ASP A 56 6.56 -5.55 -8.36
N ILE A 57 7.23 -4.49 -8.83
CA ILE A 57 6.82 -3.68 -9.97
C ILE A 57 6.68 -4.51 -11.25
N ASN A 58 7.39 -5.64 -11.40
CA ASN A 58 7.26 -6.53 -12.55
C ASN A 58 5.86 -7.18 -12.65
N GLY A 59 5.07 -7.12 -11.58
CA GLY A 59 3.66 -7.51 -11.57
C GLY A 59 2.73 -6.46 -12.20
N LEU A 60 3.21 -5.25 -12.48
CA LEU A 60 2.46 -4.20 -13.18
C LEU A 60 2.70 -4.33 -14.68
N LYS A 61 1.63 -4.56 -15.43
CA LYS A 61 1.61 -4.71 -16.88
C LYS A 61 0.67 -3.66 -17.46
N LEU A 62 0.85 -3.36 -18.74
CA LEU A 62 -0.08 -2.49 -19.46
C LEU A 62 -1.50 -3.05 -19.35
N GLY A 63 -2.43 -2.23 -18.83
CA GLY A 63 -3.85 -2.58 -18.72
C GLY A 63 -4.26 -3.32 -17.45
N ASN A 64 -3.34 -3.73 -16.57
CA ASN A 64 -3.69 -4.46 -15.34
C ASN A 64 -3.75 -3.59 -14.08
N ASN A 65 -3.47 -2.30 -14.21
CA ASN A 65 -3.52 -1.32 -13.13
C ASN A 65 -3.81 0.07 -13.70
N TRP A 66 -4.37 0.92 -12.84
CA TRP A 66 -4.66 2.31 -13.15
C TRP A 66 -4.51 3.16 -11.89
N PRO A 67 -4.23 4.47 -12.01
CA PRO A 67 -4.29 5.38 -10.88
C PRO A 67 -5.69 5.36 -10.27
N ALA A 68 -5.77 5.39 -8.95
CA ALA A 68 -7.01 5.72 -8.27
C ALA A 68 -7.39 7.18 -8.59
N GLN A 69 -8.69 7.47 -8.64
CA GLN A 69 -9.23 8.81 -8.83
C GLN A 69 -8.78 9.74 -7.69
N ASP A 70 -8.78 9.21 -6.46
CA ASP A 70 -8.34 9.88 -5.25
C ASP A 70 -7.92 8.87 -4.17
N PHE A 71 -7.45 9.38 -3.03
CA PHE A 71 -7.12 8.57 -1.87
C PHE A 71 -8.34 7.81 -1.32
N GLN A 72 -9.55 8.38 -1.41
CA GLN A 72 -10.76 7.83 -0.83
C GLN A 72 -11.24 6.56 -1.55
N GLU A 73 -11.12 6.52 -2.88
CA GLU A 73 -11.37 5.33 -3.70
C GLU A 73 -10.42 4.21 -3.27
N TRP A 74 -9.12 4.51 -3.19
CA TRP A 74 -8.11 3.55 -2.78
C TRP A 74 -8.32 3.06 -1.33
N ALA A 75 -8.61 3.96 -0.40
CA ALA A 75 -8.83 3.66 1.01
C ALA A 75 -10.11 2.83 1.23
N THR A 76 -11.12 3.01 0.37
CA THR A 76 -12.32 2.15 0.34
C THR A 76 -11.95 0.70 0.05
N LEU A 77 -11.08 0.43 -0.92
CA LEU A 77 -10.61 -0.94 -1.19
C LEU A 77 -9.81 -1.54 -0.02
N VAL A 78 -8.99 -0.71 0.64
CA VAL A 78 -8.29 -1.16 1.85
C VAL A 78 -9.29 -1.54 2.94
N ARG A 79 -10.30 -0.70 3.19
CA ARG A 79 -11.37 -0.96 4.17
C ARG A 79 -12.12 -2.26 3.84
N ASP A 80 -12.53 -2.41 2.60
CA ASP A 80 -13.38 -3.53 2.17
C ASP A 80 -12.61 -4.86 2.14
N SER A 81 -11.27 -4.81 2.14
CA SER A 81 -10.38 -5.97 2.26
C SER A 81 -9.99 -6.36 3.69
N LEU A 82 -10.45 -5.61 4.72
CA LEU A 82 -10.22 -5.98 6.12
C LEU A 82 -11.00 -7.27 6.48
N PRO A 83 -10.44 -8.12 7.38
CA PRO A 83 -11.09 -9.36 7.83
C PRO A 83 -12.29 -9.15 8.74
#